data_AF-A0A2V9JJW9-F1
#
_entry.id   AF-A0A2V9JJW9-F1
#
_cell.length_a   1.000
_cell.length_b   1.000
_cell.length_c   1.000
_cell.angle_alpha   90.00
_cell.angle_beta   90.00
_cell.angle_gamma   90.00
#
_symmetry.space_group_name_H-M   'P 1'
#
loop_
_entity.id
_entity.type
_entity.pdbx_description
1 polymer ?
#
loop_
_entity_poly.entity_id
_entity_poly.type
_entity_poly.pdbx_seq_one_letter_code
_entity_poly.pdbx_strand_id
1 'polypeptide(L)'
;MAQEFLLSPQCSLSSSAPDRSDPARSGCPHRCSRRGSLDAPPRSATERRPAWTGPSARSRPNLVPVCGKITSRIAGQSFQKSRQHHRARLTVLRTETEFVSWLRAQVPSGARGLEIGIGDDGAIVEVRRGHKLVLKADMSIEGVHFTRRVHSPRSVGHRALARSLSDVAAMGGTPRFALTSLAISRVATRAWLRELYAGMLALAKQFAVILVGGDTAVVAGKTVLDVMVAGEVKRGMELRRSGARPGDQIYVSGRLGLSALGLRLLESGRRPSPQDAGAIRAHLYPEPRCALGRYLSRKRLASALIDVSDGLSTDRAHLCESSGIGARVWADLIPGPEFPTGHVPNSLDLALHGGEDYELLFTVPPGKTGQVPVRFRDLPLHRIGEIRRSKGVALVRPDGTATPLGPGGYDHFSK
;
A
#
# COMPACT_ATOMS: atom_id res chain seq x y z
N MET A 1 13.42 -18.02 45.23
CA MET A 1 13.68 -19.31 45.89
C MET A 1 14.62 -20.10 44.99
N ALA A 2 15.63 -20.75 45.57
CA ALA A 2 16.46 -21.75 44.89
C ALA A 2 15.57 -22.98 44.53
N GLN A 3 15.98 -23.97 43.72
CA GLN A 3 17.33 -24.50 43.53
C GLN A 3 17.41 -25.30 42.20
N GLU A 4 18.62 -25.58 41.72
CA GLU A 4 18.88 -26.38 40.51
C GLU A 4 18.54 -27.86 40.68
N PHE A 5 18.30 -28.56 39.57
CA PHE A 5 18.65 -29.98 39.44
C PHE A 5 19.11 -30.32 38.02
N LEU A 6 20.36 -30.77 37.91
CA LEU A 6 20.92 -31.47 36.74
C LEU A 6 20.50 -32.94 36.76
N LEU A 7 20.36 -33.56 35.58
CA LEU A 7 21.10 -34.78 35.18
C LEU A 7 20.50 -35.40 33.90
N SER A 8 21.40 -35.76 32.97
CA SER A 8 21.16 -36.79 31.93
C SER A 8 21.69 -38.15 32.44
N PRO A 9 21.38 -39.29 31.78
CA PRO A 9 22.37 -39.81 30.82
C PRO A 9 21.83 -40.64 29.62
N GLN A 10 22.70 -40.77 28.59
CA GLN A 10 22.99 -41.91 27.70
C GLN A 10 21.85 -42.85 27.21
N CYS A 11 21.59 -43.06 25.91
CA CYS A 11 22.43 -43.56 24.80
C CYS A 11 22.55 -45.10 24.72
N SER A 12 21.98 -45.71 23.67
CA SER A 12 22.43 -46.99 23.10
C SER A 12 21.87 -47.19 21.67
N LEU A 13 22.58 -47.99 20.86
CA LEU A 13 22.28 -48.29 19.46
C LEU A 13 21.60 -49.67 19.32
N SER A 14 20.87 -49.87 18.22
CA SER A 14 20.83 -51.18 17.54
C SER A 14 20.43 -51.05 16.06
N SER A 15 20.83 -52.04 15.26
CA SER A 15 20.79 -52.04 13.80
C SER A 15 20.23 -53.35 13.26
N SER A 16 19.41 -53.31 12.20
CA SER A 16 19.30 -54.42 11.24
C SER A 16 18.52 -54.04 9.96
N ALA A 17 19.12 -54.35 8.80
CA ALA A 17 18.44 -54.67 7.54
C ALA A 17 18.64 -56.20 7.29
N PRO A 18 17.97 -56.88 6.33
CA PRO A 18 18.17 -56.70 4.87
C PRO A 18 16.83 -56.89 4.08
N ASP A 19 16.70 -57.19 2.77
CA ASP A 19 17.68 -57.40 1.68
C ASP A 19 17.18 -56.83 0.31
N ARG A 20 16.97 -57.67 -0.73
CA ARG A 20 16.79 -57.28 -2.15
C ARG A 20 15.50 -57.82 -2.79
N SER A 21 15.04 -57.18 -3.87
CA SER A 21 15.11 -57.76 -5.24
C SER A 21 14.46 -56.87 -6.33
N ASP A 22 15.18 -56.69 -7.44
CA ASP A 22 14.77 -56.15 -8.77
C ASP A 22 13.95 -57.23 -9.58
N PRO A 23 13.51 -57.12 -10.87
CA PRO A 23 13.87 -56.15 -11.93
C PRO A 23 12.80 -55.70 -13.00
N ALA A 24 13.15 -54.63 -13.73
CA ALA A 24 13.02 -54.41 -15.20
C ALA A 24 11.68 -54.20 -15.98
N ARG A 25 11.85 -53.64 -17.20
CA ARG A 25 10.93 -53.45 -18.36
C ARG A 25 9.90 -52.32 -18.27
N SER A 26 9.43 -51.67 -19.35
CA SER A 26 9.94 -51.40 -20.72
C SER A 26 8.92 -50.51 -21.48
N GLY A 27 9.33 -49.69 -22.46
CA GLY A 27 8.44 -49.31 -23.59
C GLY A 27 7.99 -47.84 -23.72
N CYS A 28 8.57 -47.16 -24.71
CA CYS A 28 7.84 -46.28 -25.65
C CYS A 28 7.43 -47.17 -26.86
N PRO A 29 6.66 -46.74 -27.90
CA PRO A 29 6.23 -45.38 -28.27
C PRO A 29 4.78 -45.28 -28.84
N HIS A 30 4.51 -44.28 -29.70
CA HIS A 30 3.43 -44.20 -30.72
C HIS A 30 2.01 -43.78 -30.28
N ARG A 31 1.19 -43.04 -31.08
CA ARG A 31 1.41 -42.18 -32.29
C ARG A 31 0.10 -41.42 -32.61
N CYS A 32 0.18 -40.36 -33.43
CA CYS A 32 -0.88 -39.88 -34.34
C CYS A 32 -2.17 -39.24 -33.74
N SER A 33 -2.86 -38.27 -34.39
CA SER A 33 -2.52 -37.46 -35.57
C SER A 33 -3.57 -36.37 -35.90
N ARG A 34 -3.20 -35.41 -36.79
CA ARG A 34 -4.07 -34.55 -37.65
C ARG A 34 -4.91 -33.49 -36.90
N ARG A 35 -5.30 -32.34 -37.44
CA ARG A 35 -5.02 -31.52 -38.67
C ARG A 35 -5.48 -30.07 -38.30
N GLY A 36 -5.12 -28.98 -38.97
CA GLY A 36 -4.33 -28.81 -40.18
C GLY A 36 -4.00 -27.33 -40.42
N SER A 37 -3.36 -27.05 -41.56
CA SER A 37 -3.04 -25.71 -42.10
C SER A 37 -4.21 -25.09 -42.87
N LEU A 38 -4.04 -23.80 -43.24
CA LEU A 38 -4.66 -22.96 -44.30
C LEU A 38 -4.74 -21.52 -43.73
N ASP A 39 -3.89 -20.57 -44.13
CA ASP A 39 -3.88 -19.77 -45.38
C ASP A 39 -4.67 -18.44 -45.29
N ALA A 40 -4.13 -17.40 -45.93
CA ALA A 40 -4.63 -16.02 -46.06
C ALA A 40 -4.75 -15.64 -47.56
N PRO A 41 -5.12 -14.41 -48.03
CA PRO A 41 -5.55 -13.18 -47.33
C PRO A 41 -7.04 -12.81 -47.61
N PRO A 42 -7.52 -11.88 -48.51
CA PRO A 42 -6.90 -10.90 -49.42
C PRO A 42 -7.00 -9.43 -48.92
N ARG A 43 -7.46 -8.47 -49.75
CA ARG A 43 -7.71 -7.02 -49.48
C ARG A 43 -8.78 -6.46 -50.44
N SER A 44 -9.58 -5.48 -50.00
CA SER A 44 -10.21 -4.35 -50.75
C SER A 44 -11.23 -3.64 -49.82
N ALA A 45 -11.77 -2.42 -50.01
CA ALA A 45 -11.63 -1.40 -51.06
C ALA A 45 -11.75 0.05 -50.48
N THR A 46 -11.65 1.03 -51.37
CA THR A 46 -11.73 2.51 -51.19
C THR A 46 -13.09 3.07 -50.74
N GLU A 47 -13.09 4.26 -50.12
CA GLU A 47 -14.10 5.30 -50.39
C GLU A 47 -13.60 6.75 -50.13
N ARG A 48 -14.37 7.78 -50.56
CA ARG A 48 -13.88 9.16 -50.80
C ARG A 48 -14.59 10.25 -49.96
N ARG A 49 -13.83 11.33 -49.67
CA ARG A 49 -14.18 12.78 -49.54
C ARG A 49 -15.67 13.21 -49.52
N PRO A 50 -16.04 14.23 -48.70
CA PRO A 50 -15.96 15.62 -49.22
C PRO A 50 -15.44 16.69 -48.23
N ALA A 51 -15.11 17.86 -48.79
CA ALA A 51 -14.78 19.09 -48.06
C ALA A 51 -16.04 19.93 -47.77
N TRP A 52 -15.95 20.88 -46.85
CA TRP A 52 -17.00 21.87 -46.56
C TRP A 52 -16.48 23.31 -46.71
N THR A 53 -17.35 24.22 -47.17
CA THR A 53 -17.00 25.57 -47.62
C THR A 53 -17.97 26.64 -47.12
N GLY A 54 -17.44 27.72 -46.54
CA GLY A 54 -18.09 29.04 -46.39
C GLY A 54 -19.16 29.16 -45.28
N PRO A 55 -19.74 30.38 -45.07
CA PRO A 55 -19.55 31.63 -45.82
C PRO A 55 -19.07 32.84 -44.96
N SER A 56 -19.10 34.06 -45.54
CA SER A 56 -18.56 35.32 -44.98
C SER A 56 -19.57 36.49 -44.98
N ALA A 57 -19.44 37.42 -44.01
CA ALA A 57 -19.90 38.83 -44.03
C ALA A 57 -19.24 39.58 -42.83
N ARG A 58 -18.55 40.73 -42.97
CA ARG A 58 -19.02 42.15 -42.99
C ARG A 58 -19.95 42.49 -41.79
N SER A 59 -19.82 43.58 -41.03
CA SER A 59 -19.15 44.90 -41.22
C SER A 59 -18.83 45.64 -39.88
N ARG A 60 -18.07 46.76 -39.92
CA ARG A 60 -17.82 47.70 -38.78
C ARG A 60 -18.95 48.75 -38.63
N PRO A 61 -18.98 49.57 -37.55
CA PRO A 61 -18.21 50.83 -37.52
C PRO A 61 -17.53 51.19 -36.16
N ASN A 62 -16.85 52.34 -36.13
CA ASN A 62 -16.00 52.85 -35.02
C ASN A 62 -16.79 53.51 -33.87
N LEU A 63 -16.14 53.70 -32.71
CA LEU A 63 -16.31 54.90 -31.86
C LEU A 63 -15.07 55.12 -30.96
N VAL A 64 -14.82 56.39 -30.61
CA VAL A 64 -13.63 56.89 -29.85
C VAL A 64 -14.14 57.63 -28.60
N PRO A 65 -13.43 57.58 -27.46
CA PRO A 65 -12.91 58.83 -26.85
C PRO A 65 -11.41 58.69 -26.48
N VAL A 66 -10.52 59.62 -26.85
CA VAL A 66 -10.28 60.97 -26.30
C VAL A 66 -9.39 60.96 -25.04
N CYS A 67 -8.42 61.88 -25.05
CA CYS A 67 -7.28 62.00 -24.14
C CYS A 67 -7.64 62.66 -22.80
N GLY A 68 -6.95 62.25 -21.73
CA GLY A 68 -6.93 62.95 -20.44
C GLY A 68 -5.55 62.87 -19.79
N LYS A 69 -4.65 63.82 -20.09
CA LYS A 69 -3.40 63.99 -19.33
C LYS A 69 -3.69 64.79 -18.06
N ILE A 70 -3.36 64.23 -16.89
CA ILE A 70 -3.12 65.03 -15.68
C ILE A 70 -1.68 64.78 -15.24
N THR A 71 -0.93 65.87 -15.11
CA THR A 71 0.45 65.87 -14.63
C THR A 71 0.50 65.98 -13.12
N SER A 72 1.28 65.13 -12.46
CA SER A 72 1.98 65.52 -11.24
C SER A 72 3.33 64.82 -11.14
N ARG A 73 4.39 65.62 -10.97
CA ARG A 73 5.71 65.13 -10.57
C ARG A 73 5.74 65.03 -9.06
N ILE A 74 5.98 63.85 -8.50
CA ILE A 74 6.61 63.71 -7.18
C ILE A 74 7.71 62.64 -7.31
N ALA A 75 8.81 62.85 -6.59
CA ALA A 75 9.95 61.94 -6.51
C ALA A 75 9.50 60.49 -6.16
N GLY A 76 10.17 59.42 -6.58
CA GLY A 76 11.62 59.30 -6.73
C GLY A 76 12.20 58.77 -5.42
N GLN A 77 12.79 57.57 -5.46
CA GLN A 77 13.42 56.83 -4.35
C GLN A 77 12.46 56.18 -3.31
N SER A 78 12.15 54.90 -3.51
CA SER A 78 11.95 53.87 -2.46
C SER A 78 11.47 52.52 -3.02
N PHE A 79 10.76 52.52 -4.15
CA PHE A 79 10.03 51.36 -4.68
C PHE A 79 10.84 50.26 -5.40
N GLN A 80 12.15 50.16 -5.14
CA GLN A 80 13.02 49.10 -5.71
C GLN A 80 13.50 48.06 -4.68
N LYS A 81 13.55 48.37 -3.37
CA LYS A 81 13.97 47.38 -2.35
C LYS A 81 12.93 46.29 -2.08
N SER A 82 11.63 46.57 -2.23
CA SER A 82 10.56 45.59 -2.02
C SER A 82 10.51 44.47 -3.06
N ARG A 83 10.89 44.74 -4.33
CA ARG A 83 10.91 43.73 -5.40
C ARG A 83 12.06 42.74 -5.32
N GLN A 84 13.13 43.04 -4.57
CA GLN A 84 14.24 42.11 -4.38
C GLN A 84 13.92 41.04 -3.31
N HIS A 85 13.21 41.41 -2.25
CA HIS A 85 12.76 40.44 -1.22
C HIS A 85 11.66 39.48 -1.70
N HIS A 86 10.85 39.87 -2.71
CA HIS A 86 9.91 38.94 -3.37
C HIS A 86 10.56 38.01 -4.42
N ARG A 87 11.89 38.08 -4.61
CA ARG A 87 12.61 37.23 -5.57
C ARG A 87 13.43 36.10 -4.95
N ALA A 88 13.29 35.89 -3.63
CA ALA A 88 13.61 34.61 -2.97
C ALA A 88 12.60 33.54 -3.40
N ARG A 89 12.59 33.20 -4.68
CA ARG A 89 11.70 32.17 -5.23
C ARG A 89 12.04 30.83 -4.60
N LEU A 90 10.99 30.24 -4.06
CA LEU A 90 10.79 28.83 -3.74
C LEU A 90 11.13 27.93 -4.94
N THR A 91 12.41 27.76 -5.24
CA THR A 91 12.88 26.61 -6.02
C THR A 91 13.23 25.51 -5.02
N VAL A 92 12.45 24.44 -5.03
CA VAL A 92 12.69 23.26 -4.20
C VAL A 92 14.13 22.78 -4.41
N LEU A 93 14.55 22.69 -5.68
CA LEU A 93 15.94 22.67 -6.16
C LEU A 93 16.00 23.47 -7.48
N ARG A 94 17.20 23.82 -7.97
CA ARG A 94 17.38 24.68 -9.16
C ARG A 94 17.23 23.92 -10.48
N THR A 95 17.61 22.65 -10.50
CA THR A 95 17.51 21.76 -11.66
C THR A 95 17.09 20.37 -11.21
N GLU A 96 16.59 19.57 -12.15
CA GLU A 96 16.33 18.14 -11.96
C GLU A 96 17.62 17.38 -11.65
N THR A 97 18.74 17.73 -12.29
CA THR A 97 20.06 17.16 -11.97
C THR A 97 20.46 17.39 -10.52
N GLU A 98 20.21 18.58 -9.94
CA GLU A 98 20.42 18.84 -8.50
C GLU A 98 19.55 17.90 -7.64
N PHE A 99 18.31 17.63 -8.06
CA PHE A 99 17.41 16.68 -7.38
C PHE A 99 17.92 15.25 -7.42
N VAL A 100 18.22 14.73 -8.61
CA VAL A 100 18.71 13.36 -8.80
C VAL A 100 20.02 13.15 -8.04
N SER A 101 20.97 14.10 -8.10
CA SER A 101 22.21 14.03 -7.33
C SER A 101 21.99 14.07 -5.81
N TRP A 102 21.11 14.95 -5.33
CA TRP A 102 20.76 15.04 -3.90
C TRP A 102 20.06 13.79 -3.38
N LEU A 103 19.18 13.17 -4.18
CA LEU A 103 18.49 11.94 -3.82
C LEU A 103 19.42 10.73 -3.86
N ARG A 104 20.26 10.62 -4.90
CA ARG A 104 21.30 9.58 -5.03
C ARG A 104 22.25 9.56 -3.82
N ALA A 105 22.60 10.73 -3.28
CA ALA A 105 23.46 10.85 -2.10
C ALA A 105 22.80 10.39 -0.78
N GLN A 106 21.49 10.12 -0.76
CA GLN A 106 20.75 9.66 0.43
C GLN A 106 20.41 8.16 0.40
N VAL A 107 20.58 7.49 -0.74
CA VAL A 107 20.29 6.05 -0.89
C VAL A 107 21.58 5.22 -0.86
N PRO A 108 21.55 3.95 -0.42
CA PRO A 108 22.71 3.06 -0.49
C PRO A 108 23.16 2.84 -1.95
N SER A 109 24.45 3.03 -2.22
CA SER A 109 25.04 2.87 -3.56
C SER A 109 25.36 1.44 -3.97
N GLY A 110 25.18 0.46 -3.07
CA GLY A 110 25.45 -0.95 -3.35
C GLY A 110 24.63 -1.85 -2.42
N ALA A 111 23.94 -2.84 -3.00
CA ALA A 111 23.12 -3.79 -2.26
C ALA A 111 22.88 -5.08 -3.04
N ARG A 112 22.56 -6.17 -2.33
CA ARG A 112 22.29 -7.47 -2.96
C ARG A 112 21.11 -7.40 -3.93
N GLY A 113 21.41 -7.64 -5.21
CA GLY A 113 20.46 -7.66 -6.31
C GLY A 113 20.14 -6.29 -6.91
N LEU A 114 20.92 -5.25 -6.59
CA LEU A 114 20.90 -3.97 -7.29
C LEU A 114 22.17 -3.86 -8.15
N GLU A 115 22.00 -3.78 -9.47
CA GLU A 115 23.10 -3.62 -10.43
C GLU A 115 23.22 -2.15 -10.84
N ILE A 116 22.11 -1.53 -11.25
CA ILE A 116 22.01 -0.10 -11.60
C ILE A 116 20.85 0.52 -10.81
N GLY A 117 21.06 1.72 -10.26
CA GLY A 117 20.06 2.49 -9.51
C GLY A 117 20.04 3.95 -9.93
N ILE A 118 19.74 4.87 -9.00
CA ILE A 118 19.53 6.30 -9.29
C ILE A 118 20.75 6.90 -10.02
N GLY A 119 20.51 7.52 -11.17
CA GLY A 119 21.50 8.23 -11.97
C GLY A 119 21.79 7.65 -13.35
N ASP A 120 20.94 6.74 -13.82
CA ASP A 120 20.89 6.16 -15.17
C ASP A 120 19.43 6.17 -15.66
N ASP A 121 19.15 5.81 -16.91
CA ASP A 121 17.80 5.84 -17.52
C ASP A 121 16.83 4.82 -16.88
N GLY A 122 17.34 3.81 -16.17
CA GLY A 122 16.53 2.82 -15.48
C GLY A 122 17.31 2.04 -14.42
N ALA A 123 16.58 1.49 -13.44
CA ALA A 123 17.16 0.60 -12.46
C ALA A 123 17.22 -0.84 -12.98
N ILE A 124 18.39 -1.48 -12.87
CA ILE A 124 18.58 -2.90 -13.16
C ILE A 124 18.70 -3.66 -11.83
N VAL A 125 17.82 -4.64 -11.64
CA VAL A 125 17.71 -5.43 -10.40
C VAL A 125 17.57 -6.92 -10.68
N GLU A 126 18.26 -7.73 -9.89
CA GLU A 126 18.16 -9.19 -9.95
C GLU A 126 16.97 -9.71 -9.13
N VAL A 127 16.18 -10.60 -9.73
CA VAL A 127 15.19 -11.40 -8.98
C VAL A 127 15.84 -12.73 -8.58
N ARG A 128 15.83 -13.03 -7.28
CA ARG A 128 16.44 -14.24 -6.70
C ARG A 128 15.89 -15.51 -7.36
N ARG A 129 16.79 -16.39 -7.81
CA ARG A 129 16.44 -17.71 -8.37
C ARG A 129 15.41 -18.43 -7.48
N GLY A 130 14.37 -18.99 -8.11
CA GLY A 130 13.27 -19.69 -7.43
C GLY A 130 12.20 -18.79 -6.80
N HIS A 131 12.30 -17.47 -6.92
CA HIS A 131 11.29 -16.53 -6.47
C HIS A 131 10.39 -16.07 -7.65
N LYS A 132 9.32 -15.35 -7.31
CA LYS A 132 8.48 -14.56 -8.19
C LYS A 132 8.60 -13.09 -7.77
N LEU A 133 8.55 -12.20 -8.74
CA LEU A 133 8.44 -10.76 -8.53
C LEU A 133 7.00 -10.40 -8.15
N VAL A 134 6.85 -9.50 -7.19
CA VAL A 134 5.58 -8.86 -6.77
C VAL A 134 5.73 -7.38 -7.08
N LEU A 135 4.78 -6.80 -7.80
CA LEU A 135 4.77 -5.39 -8.18
C LEU A 135 3.50 -4.76 -7.62
N LYS A 136 3.61 -3.65 -6.89
CA LYS A 136 2.49 -2.81 -6.45
C LYS A 136 2.86 -1.34 -6.67
N ALA A 137 1.89 -0.51 -7.03
CA ALA A 137 1.99 0.94 -6.96
C ALA A 137 0.78 1.53 -6.24
N ASP A 138 1.00 2.52 -5.37
CA ASP A 138 -0.04 3.31 -4.73
C ASP A 138 0.23 4.81 -4.85
N MET A 139 -0.81 5.53 -5.24
CA MET A 139 -0.77 6.98 -5.33
C MET A 139 -1.23 7.63 -4.02
N SER A 140 -0.48 8.63 -3.58
CA SER A 140 -0.79 9.52 -2.45
C SER A 140 -1.01 10.93 -2.97
N ILE A 141 -2.28 11.34 -3.02
CA ILE A 141 -2.73 12.64 -3.55
C ILE A 141 -3.03 13.59 -2.39
N GLU A 142 -2.46 14.79 -2.42
CA GLU A 142 -2.77 15.88 -1.48
C GLU A 142 -4.24 16.31 -1.61
N GLY A 143 -4.94 16.41 -0.48
CA GLY A 143 -6.38 16.67 -0.41
C GLY A 143 -7.26 15.44 -0.63
N VAL A 144 -6.69 14.24 -0.79
CA VAL A 144 -7.43 12.95 -0.83
C VAL A 144 -6.90 12.00 0.24
N HIS A 145 -5.59 11.72 0.19
CA HIS A 145 -4.91 10.76 1.07
C HIS A 145 -4.19 11.43 2.25
N PHE A 146 -3.76 12.68 2.07
CA PHE A 146 -3.14 13.50 3.11
C PHE A 146 -3.46 14.98 2.91
N THR A 147 -3.28 15.80 3.96
CA THR A 147 -3.38 17.27 3.88
C THR A 147 -2.21 17.90 4.63
N ARG A 148 -1.67 19.03 4.14
CA ARG A 148 -0.59 19.78 4.82
C ARG A 148 -0.99 20.35 6.18
N ARG A 149 -2.30 20.42 6.49
CA ARG A 149 -2.83 20.82 7.80
C ARG A 149 -2.64 19.72 8.85
N VAL A 150 -2.88 18.48 8.46
CA VAL A 150 -2.89 17.31 9.37
C VAL A 150 -1.55 16.57 9.36
N HIS A 151 -0.86 16.55 8.22
CA HIS A 151 0.30 15.69 7.98
C HIS A 151 1.58 16.50 7.90
N SER A 152 2.57 16.12 8.72
CA SER A 152 3.95 16.53 8.49
C SER A 152 4.47 15.93 7.18
N PRO A 153 5.45 16.56 6.49
CA PRO A 153 5.97 16.01 5.23
C PRO A 153 6.58 14.61 5.45
N ARG A 154 7.21 14.41 6.61
CA ARG A 154 7.78 13.15 7.06
C ARG A 154 6.74 12.04 7.22
N SER A 155 5.56 12.37 7.75
CA SER A 155 4.43 11.44 7.76
C SER A 155 3.97 11.11 6.34
N VAL A 156 3.85 12.10 5.44
CA VAL A 156 3.46 11.84 4.03
C VAL A 156 4.40 10.84 3.35
N GLY A 157 5.71 11.03 3.45
CA GLY A 157 6.69 10.12 2.85
C GLY A 157 6.72 8.72 3.49
N HIS A 158 6.50 8.63 4.80
CA HIS A 158 6.33 7.34 5.49
C HIS A 158 5.07 6.62 5.00
N ARG A 159 3.90 7.30 5.03
CA ARG A 159 2.59 6.73 4.67
C ARG A 159 2.57 6.24 3.22
N ALA A 160 3.11 7.02 2.29
CA ALA A 160 3.14 6.67 0.87
C ALA A 160 3.89 5.35 0.60
N LEU A 161 5.04 5.13 1.27
CA LEU A 161 5.75 3.85 1.16
C LEU A 161 5.07 2.74 1.99
N ALA A 162 4.54 3.04 3.17
CA ALA A 162 3.87 2.06 4.03
C ALA A 162 2.70 1.35 3.32
N ARG A 163 1.93 2.08 2.50
CA ARG A 163 0.85 1.56 1.65
C ARG A 163 1.31 0.37 0.81
N SER A 164 2.20 0.59 -0.17
CA SER A 164 2.63 -0.49 -1.07
C SER A 164 3.49 -1.58 -0.40
N LEU A 165 4.11 -1.29 0.75
CA LEU A 165 4.73 -2.33 1.59
C LEU A 165 3.69 -3.24 2.24
N SER A 166 2.50 -2.73 2.53
CA SER A 166 1.37 -3.50 3.09
C SER A 166 0.86 -4.52 2.08
N ASP A 167 0.64 -4.17 0.80
CA ASP A 167 0.27 -5.15 -0.23
C ASP A 167 1.34 -6.25 -0.42
N VAL A 168 2.62 -5.88 -0.39
CA VAL A 168 3.69 -6.89 -0.50
C VAL A 168 3.71 -7.79 0.73
N ALA A 169 3.38 -7.28 1.92
CA ALA A 169 3.10 -8.11 3.09
C ALA A 169 1.89 -9.02 2.85
N ALA A 170 0.82 -8.50 2.23
CA ALA A 170 -0.40 -9.23 1.94
C ALA A 170 -0.17 -10.44 1.01
N MET A 171 0.77 -10.30 0.07
CA MET A 171 1.21 -11.38 -0.83
C MET A 171 2.20 -12.37 -0.18
N GLY A 172 2.56 -12.18 1.09
CA GLY A 172 3.59 -12.96 1.80
C GLY A 172 5.03 -12.65 1.36
N GLY A 173 5.23 -11.56 0.62
CA GLY A 173 6.48 -11.18 -0.01
C GLY A 173 7.49 -10.51 0.93
N THR A 174 8.73 -10.39 0.45
CA THR A 174 9.77 -9.54 1.03
C THR A 174 9.97 -8.34 0.10
N PRO A 175 9.61 -7.12 0.51
CA PRO A 175 9.98 -5.90 -0.22
C PRO A 175 11.49 -5.84 -0.49
N ARG A 176 11.89 -5.33 -1.65
CA ARG A 176 13.30 -5.21 -2.07
C ARG A 176 13.65 -3.82 -2.57
N PHE A 177 12.87 -3.31 -3.51
CA PHE A 177 13.14 -2.06 -4.23
C PHE A 177 11.88 -1.20 -4.29
N ALA A 178 12.06 0.10 -4.46
CA ALA A 178 10.99 1.06 -4.68
C ALA A 178 11.36 2.04 -5.79
N LEU A 179 10.35 2.52 -6.50
CA LEU A 179 10.41 3.69 -7.38
C LEU A 179 9.48 4.76 -6.81
N THR A 180 9.73 6.03 -7.14
CA THR A 180 8.91 7.13 -6.60
C THR A 180 8.74 8.25 -7.63
N SER A 181 7.51 8.46 -8.09
CA SER A 181 7.16 9.54 -9.02
C SER A 181 6.49 10.68 -8.26
N LEU A 182 7.13 11.85 -8.23
CA LEU A 182 6.72 13.00 -7.41
C LEU A 182 6.35 14.21 -8.28
N ALA A 183 5.06 14.48 -8.41
CA ALA A 183 4.56 15.76 -8.92
C ALA A 183 4.45 16.75 -7.75
N ILE A 184 5.50 17.55 -7.53
CA ILE A 184 5.57 18.49 -6.41
C ILE A 184 4.87 19.81 -6.72
N SER A 185 4.00 20.26 -5.82
CA SER A 185 3.34 21.56 -5.95
C SER A 185 4.36 22.70 -5.83
N ARG A 186 4.24 23.73 -6.69
CA ARG A 186 5.10 24.94 -6.72
C ARG A 186 5.21 25.70 -5.38
N VAL A 187 4.27 25.50 -4.45
CA VAL A 187 4.31 26.12 -3.11
C VAL A 187 5.01 25.24 -2.06
N ALA A 188 5.56 24.07 -2.43
CA ALA A 188 6.42 23.29 -1.56
C ALA A 188 7.81 23.94 -1.41
N THR A 189 8.49 23.63 -0.29
CA THR A 189 9.83 24.14 0.00
C THR A 189 10.87 23.01 -0.10
N ARG A 190 12.16 23.37 -0.23
CA ARG A 190 13.28 22.40 -0.13
C ARG A 190 13.25 21.62 1.20
N ALA A 191 12.88 22.30 2.29
CA ALA A 191 12.74 21.66 3.60
C ALA A 191 11.57 20.65 3.62
N TRP A 192 10.43 20.99 3.01
CA TRP A 192 9.28 20.09 2.89
C TRP A 192 9.65 18.81 2.12
N LEU A 193 10.34 18.96 0.98
CA LEU A 193 10.85 17.83 0.19
C LEU A 193 11.81 16.94 1.00
N ARG A 194 12.77 17.56 1.71
CA ARG A 194 13.75 16.83 2.52
C ARG A 194 13.08 16.03 3.62
N GLU A 195 12.13 16.61 4.35
CA GLU A 195 11.44 15.88 5.41
C GLU A 195 10.56 14.74 4.85
N LEU A 196 9.98 14.91 3.65
CA LEU A 196 9.25 13.83 2.96
C LEU A 196 10.16 12.63 2.67
N TYR A 197 11.29 12.85 1.99
CA TYR A 197 12.24 11.75 1.74
C TYR A 197 12.86 11.21 3.02
N ALA A 198 13.08 12.03 4.06
CA ALA A 198 13.55 11.55 5.35
C ALA A 198 12.56 10.61 6.06
N GLY A 199 11.25 10.75 5.82
CA GLY A 199 10.22 9.82 6.29
C GLY A 199 10.23 8.52 5.50
N MET A 200 10.19 8.63 4.18
CA MET A 200 10.22 7.50 3.25
C MET A 200 11.48 6.63 3.43
N LEU A 201 12.66 7.25 3.45
CA LEU A 201 13.94 6.54 3.53
C LEU A 201 14.19 5.93 4.92
N ALA A 202 13.64 6.51 6.00
CA ALA A 202 13.67 5.89 7.32
C ALA A 202 12.87 4.58 7.35
N LEU A 203 11.67 4.57 6.75
CA LEU A 203 10.86 3.36 6.62
C LEU A 203 11.50 2.34 5.65
N ALA A 204 12.03 2.80 4.52
CA ALA A 204 12.75 1.96 3.57
C ALA A 204 13.92 1.23 4.26
N LYS A 205 14.71 1.95 5.08
CA LYS A 205 15.79 1.38 5.90
C LYS A 205 15.27 0.33 6.89
N GLN A 206 14.15 0.58 7.57
CA GLN A 206 13.53 -0.38 8.51
C GLN A 206 13.16 -1.71 7.83
N PHE A 207 12.67 -1.66 6.59
CA PHE A 207 12.24 -2.84 5.83
C PHE A 207 13.32 -3.41 4.88
N ALA A 208 14.52 -2.84 4.87
CA ALA A 208 15.62 -3.15 3.95
C ALA A 208 15.23 -3.04 2.46
N VAL A 209 14.44 -2.00 2.17
CA VAL A 209 14.02 -1.56 0.83
C VAL A 209 14.91 -0.43 0.35
N ILE A 210 15.16 -0.39 -0.94
CA ILE A 210 16.02 0.63 -1.57
C ILE A 210 15.20 1.38 -2.59
N LEU A 211 15.22 2.71 -2.51
CA LEU A 211 14.70 3.57 -3.57
C LEU A 211 15.73 3.57 -4.71
N VAL A 212 15.35 2.99 -5.85
CA VAL A 212 16.27 2.73 -6.99
C VAL A 212 16.09 3.70 -8.15
N GLY A 213 15.04 4.53 -8.13
CA GLY A 213 14.70 5.44 -9.22
C GLY A 213 13.35 6.12 -9.01
N GLY A 214 12.85 6.79 -10.03
CA GLY A 214 11.61 7.55 -9.95
C GLY A 214 11.51 8.61 -11.06
N ASP A 215 10.52 9.47 -10.92
CA ASP A 215 10.29 10.64 -11.79
C ASP A 215 9.98 11.87 -10.91
N THR A 216 10.17 13.09 -11.41
CA THR A 216 9.85 14.31 -10.66
C THR A 216 9.43 15.47 -11.56
N ALA A 217 8.22 15.98 -11.31
CA ALA A 217 7.63 17.10 -12.04
C ALA A 217 7.21 18.23 -11.09
N VAL A 218 7.19 19.47 -11.57
CA VAL A 218 6.74 20.64 -10.77
C VAL A 218 5.39 21.16 -11.27
N VAL A 219 4.33 20.91 -10.49
CA VAL A 219 2.95 21.21 -10.86
C VAL A 219 2.40 22.48 -10.21
N ALA A 220 1.49 23.18 -10.90
CA ALA A 220 0.78 24.32 -10.32
C ALA A 220 -0.32 23.91 -9.31
N GLY A 221 -0.80 22.67 -9.41
CA GLY A 221 -1.85 22.11 -8.55
C GLY A 221 -1.33 21.53 -7.23
N LYS A 222 -2.08 20.55 -6.72
CA LYS A 222 -1.76 19.82 -5.48
C LYS A 222 -0.61 18.83 -5.69
N THR A 223 0.06 18.45 -4.60
CA THR A 223 1.15 17.45 -4.63
C THR A 223 0.59 16.05 -4.92
N VAL A 224 1.23 15.31 -5.81
CA VAL A 224 0.94 13.89 -6.06
C VAL A 224 2.24 13.10 -5.92
N LEU A 225 2.17 11.98 -5.22
CA LEU A 225 3.29 11.08 -4.96
C LEU A 225 2.84 9.66 -5.27
N ASP A 226 3.35 9.06 -6.34
CA ASP A 226 3.16 7.63 -6.62
C ASP A 226 4.37 6.86 -6.12
N VAL A 227 4.15 5.80 -5.34
CA VAL A 227 5.20 4.91 -4.87
C VAL A 227 4.94 3.53 -5.42
N MET A 228 5.90 3.00 -6.16
CA MET A 228 5.91 1.63 -6.63
C MET A 228 6.89 0.82 -5.77
N VAL A 229 6.51 -0.38 -5.36
CA VAL A 229 7.36 -1.33 -4.64
C VAL A 229 7.48 -2.63 -5.43
N ALA A 230 8.73 -3.07 -5.61
CA ALA A 230 9.09 -4.40 -6.06
C ALA A 230 9.46 -5.29 -4.85
N GLY A 231 8.75 -6.40 -4.71
CA GLY A 231 8.98 -7.43 -3.69
C GLY A 231 9.24 -8.81 -4.29
N GLU A 232 9.73 -9.73 -3.48
CA GLU A 232 9.98 -11.12 -3.88
C GLU A 232 9.22 -12.10 -3.00
N VAL A 233 8.65 -13.14 -3.60
CA VAL A 233 8.06 -14.27 -2.87
C VAL A 233 8.54 -15.60 -3.44
N LYS A 234 8.84 -16.58 -2.57
CA LYS A 234 9.29 -17.91 -3.02
C LYS A 234 8.15 -18.55 -3.82
N ARG A 235 8.45 -19.15 -4.98
CA ARG A 235 7.47 -19.81 -5.84
C ARG A 235 6.67 -20.87 -5.06
N GLY A 236 5.34 -20.79 -5.09
CA GLY A 236 4.45 -21.71 -4.36
C GLY A 236 4.31 -21.40 -2.87
N MET A 237 4.74 -20.20 -2.45
CA MET A 237 4.55 -19.61 -1.12
C MET A 237 3.85 -18.25 -1.18
N GLU A 238 3.42 -17.79 -2.37
CA GLU A 238 2.59 -16.59 -2.48
C GLU A 238 1.27 -16.76 -1.73
N LEU A 239 0.90 -15.73 -0.96
CA LEU A 239 -0.45 -15.59 -0.41
C LEU A 239 -1.31 -14.81 -1.42
N ARG A 240 -2.63 -15.02 -1.35
CA ARG A 240 -3.61 -14.43 -2.27
C ARG A 240 -4.90 -14.14 -1.52
N ARG A 241 -5.74 -13.24 -2.06
CA ARG A 241 -7.12 -13.02 -1.60
C ARG A 241 -8.01 -14.25 -1.83
N SER A 242 -7.67 -15.07 -2.82
CA SER A 242 -8.34 -16.33 -3.14
C SER A 242 -7.68 -17.53 -2.44
N GLY A 243 -8.50 -18.44 -1.91
CA GLY A 243 -8.04 -19.70 -1.31
C GLY A 243 -8.72 -20.07 0.01
N ALA A 244 -9.53 -19.17 0.58
CA ALA A 244 -10.34 -19.43 1.77
C ALA A 244 -11.38 -20.53 1.50
N ARG A 245 -11.62 -21.38 2.49
CA ARG A 245 -12.54 -22.53 2.42
C ARG A 245 -13.56 -22.49 3.56
N PRO A 246 -14.78 -23.05 3.38
CA PRO A 246 -15.74 -23.19 4.46
C PRO A 246 -15.13 -23.87 5.69
N GLY A 247 -15.32 -23.28 6.87
CA GLY A 247 -14.73 -23.70 8.14
C GLY A 247 -13.41 -23.01 8.49
N ASP A 248 -12.69 -22.40 7.53
CA ASP A 248 -11.49 -21.62 7.82
C ASP A 248 -11.81 -20.51 8.83
N GLN A 249 -10.95 -20.35 9.83
CA GLN A 249 -11.10 -19.32 10.86
C GLN A 249 -10.51 -18.00 10.37
N ILE A 250 -11.22 -16.89 10.59
CA ILE A 250 -10.82 -15.54 10.18
C ILE A 250 -10.05 -14.88 11.32
N TYR A 251 -8.88 -14.34 11.00
CA TYR A 251 -8.01 -13.61 11.91
C TYR A 251 -7.68 -12.22 11.39
N VAL A 252 -7.46 -11.27 12.30
CA VAL A 252 -6.83 -9.97 12.03
C VAL A 252 -5.63 -9.76 12.94
N SER A 253 -4.63 -9.01 12.47
CA SER A 253 -3.54 -8.54 13.32
C SER A 253 -3.84 -7.20 13.98
N GLY A 254 -3.22 -6.95 15.14
CA GLY A 254 -3.27 -5.66 15.82
C GLY A 254 -4.68 -5.23 16.23
N ARG A 255 -4.96 -3.92 16.10
CA ARG A 255 -6.26 -3.30 16.34
C ARG A 255 -6.66 -2.48 15.14
N LEU A 256 -7.94 -2.51 14.82
CA LEU A 256 -8.54 -1.84 13.68
C LEU A 256 -9.22 -0.53 14.10
N GLY A 257 -9.44 0.38 13.16
CA GLY A 257 -10.02 1.70 13.37
C GLY A 257 -9.10 2.70 14.07
N LEU A 258 -7.85 2.34 14.36
CA LEU A 258 -6.90 3.24 15.04
C LEU A 258 -6.46 4.39 14.13
N SER A 259 -6.29 4.13 12.83
CA SER A 259 -5.94 5.16 11.86
C SER A 259 -7.10 6.14 11.65
N ALA A 260 -8.32 5.64 11.50
CA ALA A 260 -9.54 6.45 11.41
C ALA A 260 -9.79 7.29 12.68
N LEU A 261 -9.52 6.75 13.86
CA LEU A 261 -9.55 7.51 15.11
C LEU A 261 -8.47 8.60 15.13
N GLY A 262 -7.23 8.27 14.75
CA GLY A 262 -6.11 9.22 14.69
C GLY A 262 -6.40 10.41 13.77
N LEU A 263 -6.99 10.16 12.60
CA LEU A 263 -7.43 11.23 11.69
C LEU A 263 -8.48 12.14 12.35
N ARG A 264 -9.56 11.56 12.92
CA ARG A 264 -10.61 12.35 13.59
C ARG A 264 -10.05 13.20 14.74
N LEU A 265 -9.10 12.67 15.50
CA LEU A 265 -8.43 13.41 16.57
C LEU A 265 -7.62 14.59 16.04
N LEU A 266 -6.82 14.40 14.98
CA LEU A 266 -6.05 15.46 14.35
C LEU A 266 -6.92 16.53 13.67
N GLU A 267 -8.07 16.15 13.14
CA GLU A 267 -9.01 17.08 12.49
C GLU A 267 -9.91 17.83 13.48
N SER A 268 -10.10 17.31 14.68
CA SER A 268 -10.94 17.93 15.72
C SER A 268 -10.44 19.31 16.20
N GLY A 269 -9.17 19.66 15.93
CA GLY A 269 -8.52 20.85 16.47
C GLY A 269 -8.23 20.80 17.98
N ARG A 270 -8.70 19.76 18.70
CA ARG A 270 -8.39 19.55 20.11
C ARG A 270 -6.90 19.27 20.28
N ARG A 271 -6.29 19.83 21.34
CA ARG A 271 -4.92 19.45 21.75
C ARG A 271 -4.90 17.95 22.13
N PRO A 272 -4.04 17.12 21.50
CA PRO A 272 -3.94 15.71 21.85
C PRO A 272 -3.50 15.49 23.30
N SER A 273 -4.10 14.50 23.95
CA SER A 273 -3.68 13.97 25.24
C SER A 273 -2.72 12.79 25.06
N PRO A 274 -2.05 12.31 26.13
CA PRO A 274 -1.19 11.12 26.05
C PRO A 274 -1.92 9.86 25.57
N GLN A 275 -3.23 9.73 25.85
CA GLN A 275 -4.06 8.61 25.40
C GLN A 275 -4.30 8.62 23.88
N ASP A 276 -4.37 9.80 23.25
CA ASP A 276 -4.56 9.96 21.81
C ASP A 276 -3.33 9.51 20.99
N ALA A 277 -2.15 9.48 21.61
CA ALA A 277 -0.87 9.31 20.92
C ALA A 277 -0.76 8.01 20.12
N GLY A 278 -1.38 6.93 20.59
CA GLY A 278 -1.40 5.63 19.89
C GLY A 278 -2.14 5.70 18.56
N ALA A 279 -3.36 6.25 18.55
CA ALA A 279 -4.19 6.40 17.36
C ALA A 279 -3.60 7.41 16.38
N ILE A 280 -3.12 8.56 16.86
CA ILE A 280 -2.44 9.58 16.05
C ILE A 280 -1.18 8.99 15.39
N ARG A 281 -0.40 8.17 16.11
CA ARG A 281 0.76 7.48 15.54
C ARG A 281 0.35 6.44 14.50
N ALA A 282 -0.71 5.66 14.73
CA ALA A 282 -1.21 4.69 13.77
C ALA A 282 -1.60 5.36 12.43
N HIS A 283 -2.26 6.53 12.49
CA HIS A 283 -2.61 7.28 11.29
C HIS A 283 -1.39 7.88 10.57
N LEU A 284 -0.51 8.59 11.30
CA LEU A 284 0.60 9.34 10.72
C LEU A 284 1.80 8.46 10.31
N TYR A 285 1.99 7.31 10.97
CA TYR A 285 3.13 6.41 10.79
C TYR A 285 2.69 4.93 10.86
N PRO A 286 1.79 4.46 9.97
CA PRO A 286 1.34 3.08 9.93
C PRO A 286 2.51 2.12 9.69
N GLU A 287 2.45 0.94 10.30
CA GLU A 287 3.55 -0.03 10.25
C GLU A 287 3.15 -1.27 9.42
N PRO A 288 3.63 -1.41 8.17
CA PRO A 288 3.22 -2.50 7.29
C PRO A 288 3.70 -3.85 7.83
N ARG A 289 2.80 -4.83 7.88
CA ARG A 289 3.01 -6.10 8.60
C ARG A 289 3.86 -7.13 7.83
N CYS A 290 4.89 -6.70 7.09
CA CYS A 290 5.72 -7.55 6.23
C CYS A 290 6.41 -8.72 6.97
N ALA A 291 6.68 -8.59 8.27
CA ALA A 291 7.22 -9.71 9.07
C ALA A 291 6.17 -10.82 9.30
N LEU A 292 4.91 -10.44 9.55
CA LEU A 292 3.80 -11.37 9.75
C LEU A 292 3.39 -12.06 8.44
N GLY A 293 3.23 -11.31 7.35
CA GLY A 293 2.88 -11.89 6.04
C GLY A 293 3.87 -12.97 5.59
N ARG A 294 5.18 -12.70 5.74
CA ARG A 294 6.24 -13.69 5.48
C ARG A 294 6.22 -14.88 6.44
N TYR A 295 5.83 -14.68 7.70
CA TYR A 295 5.68 -15.78 8.66
C TYR A 295 4.52 -16.71 8.27
N LEU A 296 3.33 -16.15 8.00
CA LEU A 296 2.13 -16.87 7.58
C LEU A 296 2.38 -17.67 6.29
N SER A 297 3.06 -17.05 5.31
CA SER A 297 3.53 -17.67 4.07
C SER A 297 4.47 -18.85 4.32
N ARG A 298 5.60 -18.63 5.04
CA ARG A 298 6.63 -19.66 5.27
C ARG A 298 6.13 -20.84 6.09
N LYS A 299 5.23 -20.61 7.04
CA LYS A 299 4.59 -21.66 7.84
C LYS A 299 3.38 -22.30 7.13
N ARG A 300 2.99 -21.81 5.94
CA ARG A 300 1.78 -22.21 5.21
C ARG A 300 0.52 -22.20 6.09
N LEU A 301 0.37 -21.18 6.94
CA LEU A 301 -0.76 -21.07 7.88
C LEU A 301 -1.99 -20.50 7.20
N ALA A 302 -1.83 -19.39 6.49
CA ALA A 302 -2.94 -18.72 5.82
C ALA A 302 -3.39 -19.49 4.57
N SER A 303 -4.71 -19.64 4.38
CA SER A 303 -5.36 -20.13 3.16
C SER A 303 -5.70 -18.99 2.19
N ALA A 304 -6.06 -17.82 2.71
CA ALA A 304 -6.15 -16.55 2.00
C ALA A 304 -5.68 -15.40 2.90
N LEU A 305 -5.28 -14.28 2.29
CA LEU A 305 -4.83 -13.08 2.98
C LEU A 305 -5.07 -11.81 2.15
N ILE A 306 -5.41 -10.73 2.84
CA ILE A 306 -5.45 -9.34 2.35
C ILE A 306 -4.97 -8.43 3.50
N ASP A 307 -4.52 -7.22 3.21
CA ASP A 307 -4.38 -6.16 4.22
C ASP A 307 -5.67 -5.35 4.39
N VAL A 308 -5.75 -4.56 5.46
CA VAL A 308 -6.92 -3.74 5.81
C VAL A 308 -6.60 -2.27 5.50
N SER A 309 -6.94 -1.84 4.29
CA SER A 309 -6.67 -0.49 3.77
C SER A 309 -7.93 0.35 3.64
N ASP A 310 -9.07 -0.26 3.31
CA ASP A 310 -10.35 0.46 3.12
C ASP A 310 -11.30 0.22 4.30
N GLY A 311 -11.06 -0.85 5.06
CA GLY A 311 -11.72 -1.18 6.32
C GLY A 311 -12.24 -2.60 6.33
N LEU A 312 -12.36 -3.22 7.52
CA LEU A 312 -12.69 -4.65 7.66
C LEU A 312 -13.97 -5.06 6.92
N SER A 313 -14.98 -4.20 6.85
CA SER A 313 -16.22 -4.46 6.12
C SER A 313 -15.98 -4.65 4.61
N THR A 314 -15.10 -3.84 4.01
CA THR A 314 -14.77 -3.82 2.58
C THR A 314 -13.71 -4.86 2.22
N ASP A 315 -12.56 -4.90 2.92
CA ASP A 315 -11.44 -5.78 2.55
C ASP A 315 -11.77 -7.26 2.76
N ARG A 316 -12.58 -7.57 3.77
CA ARG A 316 -13.17 -8.91 3.95
C ARG A 316 -14.17 -9.24 2.83
N ALA A 317 -14.89 -8.27 2.27
CA ALA A 317 -15.75 -8.52 1.11
C ALA A 317 -14.90 -8.90 -0.11
N HIS A 318 -13.82 -8.17 -0.39
CA HIS A 318 -12.86 -8.50 -1.46
C HIS A 318 -12.26 -9.91 -1.29
N LEU A 319 -11.86 -10.30 -0.08
CA LEU A 319 -11.37 -11.66 0.23
C LEU A 319 -12.46 -12.71 0.00
N CYS A 320 -13.69 -12.44 0.45
CA CYS A 320 -14.81 -13.36 0.31
C CYS A 320 -15.20 -13.59 -1.16
N GLU A 321 -15.31 -12.51 -1.93
CA GLU A 321 -15.61 -12.54 -3.37
C GLU A 321 -14.51 -13.28 -4.15
N SER A 322 -13.24 -12.95 -3.89
CA SER A 322 -12.08 -13.61 -4.51
C SER A 322 -12.03 -15.13 -4.24
N SER A 323 -12.67 -15.59 -3.17
CA SER A 323 -12.75 -17.01 -2.80
C SER A 323 -14.13 -17.65 -3.08
N GLY A 324 -15.11 -16.89 -3.58
CA GLY A 324 -16.47 -17.38 -3.88
C GLY A 324 -17.29 -17.83 -2.67
N ILE A 325 -16.95 -17.37 -1.46
CA ILE A 325 -17.53 -17.80 -0.17
C ILE A 325 -18.17 -16.63 0.59
N GLY A 326 -18.80 -16.92 1.72
CA GLY A 326 -19.26 -15.91 2.68
C GLY A 326 -18.50 -16.00 4.00
N ALA A 327 -18.92 -15.19 4.98
CA ALA A 327 -18.27 -15.13 6.28
C ALA A 327 -19.26 -14.82 7.42
N ARG A 328 -18.90 -15.26 8.61
CA ARG A 328 -19.52 -14.84 9.87
C ARG A 328 -18.42 -14.19 10.72
N VAL A 329 -18.64 -12.97 11.20
CA VAL A 329 -17.73 -12.28 12.12
C VAL A 329 -18.47 -11.90 13.40
N TRP A 330 -17.80 -12.02 14.54
CA TRP A 330 -18.37 -11.75 15.86
C TRP A 330 -17.95 -10.36 16.34
N ALA A 331 -18.93 -9.51 16.64
CA ALA A 331 -18.72 -8.10 16.95
C ALA A 331 -17.84 -7.87 18.19
N ASP A 332 -18.01 -8.72 19.21
CA ASP A 332 -17.25 -8.74 20.47
C ASP A 332 -15.80 -9.21 20.32
N LEU A 333 -15.49 -9.94 19.23
CA LEU A 333 -14.13 -10.41 18.96
C LEU A 333 -13.31 -9.45 18.09
N ILE A 334 -13.96 -8.46 17.45
CA ILE A 334 -13.28 -7.50 16.57
C ILE A 334 -12.46 -6.50 17.43
N PRO A 335 -11.13 -6.43 17.26
CA PRO A 335 -10.27 -5.62 18.12
C PRO A 335 -10.29 -4.13 17.70
N GLY A 336 -11.31 -3.40 18.13
CA GLY A 336 -11.42 -1.96 17.90
C GLY A 336 -10.52 -1.09 18.80
N PRO A 337 -10.59 0.24 18.65
CA PRO A 337 -9.90 1.18 19.53
C PRO A 337 -10.46 1.12 20.96
N GLU A 338 -9.58 1.21 21.95
CA GLU A 338 -9.97 1.41 23.35
C GLU A 338 -10.09 2.89 23.66
N PHE A 339 -11.10 3.24 24.45
CA PHE A 339 -11.41 4.60 24.81
C PHE A 339 -11.36 4.79 26.33
N PRO A 340 -10.69 5.83 26.85
CA PRO A 340 -11.04 6.33 28.17
C PRO A 340 -12.51 6.78 28.12
N THR A 341 -13.28 6.39 29.13
CA THR A 341 -14.75 6.53 29.17
C THR A 341 -15.24 7.95 28.93
N GLY A 342 -16.12 8.14 27.95
CA GLY A 342 -16.85 9.39 27.70
C GLY A 342 -16.86 9.81 26.24
N HIS A 343 -18.03 9.69 25.59
CA HIS A 343 -18.34 10.27 24.26
C HIS A 343 -17.27 10.08 23.18
N VAL A 344 -17.06 8.84 22.74
CA VAL A 344 -16.24 8.53 21.57
C VAL A 344 -17.05 7.70 20.57
N PRO A 345 -16.92 7.92 19.24
CA PRO A 345 -17.61 7.13 18.21
C PRO A 345 -17.50 5.62 18.45
N ASN A 346 -18.57 4.90 18.11
CA ASN A 346 -18.69 3.46 18.22
C ASN A 346 -17.41 2.74 17.75
N SER A 347 -16.70 2.09 18.69
CA SER A 347 -15.41 1.43 18.46
C SER A 347 -15.50 0.41 17.33
N LEU A 348 -16.65 -0.29 17.26
CA LEU A 348 -16.95 -1.27 16.23
C LEU A 348 -17.09 -0.63 14.85
N ASP A 349 -17.75 0.54 14.73
CA ASP A 349 -17.90 1.21 13.42
C ASP A 349 -16.55 1.70 12.89
N LEU A 350 -15.66 2.17 13.78
CA LEU A 350 -14.28 2.48 13.40
C LEU A 350 -13.52 1.24 12.95
N ALA A 351 -13.67 0.10 13.63
CA ALA A 351 -13.01 -1.15 13.26
C ALA A 351 -13.58 -1.78 11.97
N LEU A 352 -14.86 -1.56 11.67
CA LEU A 352 -15.54 -2.07 10.48
C LEU A 352 -15.34 -1.19 9.25
N HIS A 353 -15.36 0.14 9.42
CA HIS A 353 -15.47 1.11 8.32
C HIS A 353 -14.34 2.14 8.28
N GLY A 354 -13.49 2.18 9.31
CA GLY A 354 -12.24 2.92 9.27
C GLY A 354 -11.23 2.22 8.37
N GLY A 355 -10.64 2.98 7.44
CA GLY A 355 -9.54 2.52 6.60
C GLY A 355 -8.17 2.93 7.15
N GLU A 356 -7.15 2.58 6.38
CA GLU A 356 -5.74 2.96 6.54
C GLU A 356 -5.06 2.43 7.82
N ASP A 357 -5.48 1.29 8.35
CA ASP A 357 -4.82 0.60 9.46
C ASP A 357 -3.59 -0.22 9.02
N TYR A 358 -3.62 -0.81 7.81
CA TYR A 358 -2.55 -1.64 7.22
C TYR A 358 -2.18 -2.88 8.05
N GLU A 359 -3.15 -3.38 8.83
CA GLU A 359 -3.13 -4.70 9.46
C GLU A 359 -3.45 -5.81 8.44
N LEU A 360 -3.19 -7.09 8.77
CA LEU A 360 -3.52 -8.21 7.88
C LEU A 360 -4.80 -8.93 8.31
N LEU A 361 -5.71 -9.12 7.37
CA LEU A 361 -6.87 -9.98 7.46
C LEU A 361 -6.57 -11.31 6.75
N PHE A 362 -6.64 -12.43 7.47
CA PHE A 362 -6.26 -13.73 6.93
C PHE A 362 -7.16 -14.87 7.41
N THR A 363 -7.23 -15.93 6.62
CA THR A 363 -8.01 -17.14 6.94
C THR A 363 -7.08 -18.32 7.22
N VAL A 364 -7.42 -19.18 8.18
CA VAL A 364 -6.60 -20.33 8.59
C VAL A 364 -7.45 -21.59 8.67
N PRO A 365 -7.05 -22.70 8.01
CA PRO A 365 -7.78 -23.97 8.12
C PRO A 365 -7.90 -24.47 9.56
N PRO A 366 -9.02 -25.10 9.97
CA PRO A 366 -9.26 -25.54 11.35
C PRO A 366 -8.09 -26.29 11.98
N GLY A 367 -7.53 -27.28 11.27
CA GLY A 367 -6.39 -28.10 11.74
C GLY A 367 -5.04 -27.36 11.87
N LYS A 368 -4.98 -26.07 11.53
CA LYS A 368 -3.80 -25.20 11.72
C LYS A 368 -4.00 -24.08 12.73
N THR A 369 -5.22 -23.91 13.27
CA THR A 369 -5.56 -22.84 14.21
C THR A 369 -4.68 -22.86 15.46
N GLY A 370 -4.41 -24.03 16.03
CA GLY A 370 -3.48 -24.21 17.17
C GLY A 370 -2.00 -23.91 16.87
N GLN A 371 -1.64 -23.64 15.61
CA GLN A 371 -0.30 -23.20 15.20
C GLN A 371 -0.20 -21.67 15.04
N VAL A 372 -1.33 -20.95 15.12
CA VAL A 372 -1.36 -19.49 15.11
C VAL A 372 -1.07 -19.00 16.54
N PRO A 373 0.03 -18.26 16.78
CA PRO A 373 0.31 -17.75 18.11
C PRO A 373 -0.65 -16.60 18.46
N VAL A 374 -1.00 -16.44 19.73
CA VAL A 374 -1.85 -15.33 20.21
C VAL A 374 -1.20 -13.96 19.94
N ARG A 375 0.13 -13.90 19.90
CA ARG A 375 0.89 -12.72 19.44
C ARG A 375 2.04 -13.15 18.53
N PHE A 376 2.29 -12.38 17.47
CA PHE A 376 3.48 -12.49 16.65
C PHE A 376 4.45 -11.37 17.06
N ARG A 377 5.46 -11.71 17.88
CA ARG A 377 6.21 -10.72 18.67
C ARG A 377 5.21 -9.94 19.54
N ASP A 378 5.28 -8.61 19.55
CA ASP A 378 4.39 -7.76 20.33
C ASP A 378 3.01 -7.53 19.68
N LEU A 379 2.83 -7.93 18.40
CA LEU A 379 1.59 -7.74 17.64
C LEU A 379 0.56 -8.84 17.98
N PRO A 380 -0.60 -8.54 18.59
CA PRO A 380 -1.62 -9.54 18.86
C PRO A 380 -2.30 -10.01 17.57
N LEU A 381 -2.77 -11.26 17.56
CA LEU A 381 -3.54 -11.86 16.47
C LEU A 381 -4.90 -12.30 17.02
N HIS A 382 -5.97 -11.72 16.49
CA HIS A 382 -7.34 -11.90 16.98
C HIS A 382 -8.12 -12.80 16.04
N ARG A 383 -8.72 -13.88 16.55
CA ARG A 383 -9.68 -14.70 15.78
C ARG A 383 -11.06 -14.06 15.87
N ILE A 384 -11.57 -13.55 14.76
CA ILE A 384 -12.77 -12.71 14.70
C ILE A 384 -13.96 -13.35 13.99
N GLY A 385 -13.77 -14.49 13.33
CA GLY A 385 -14.78 -15.02 12.41
C GLY A 385 -14.51 -16.42 11.87
N GLU A 386 -15.41 -16.86 11.00
CA GLU A 386 -15.42 -18.17 10.34
C GLU A 386 -15.91 -17.99 8.88
N ILE A 387 -15.25 -18.64 7.94
CA ILE A 387 -15.63 -18.68 6.53
C ILE A 387 -16.78 -19.67 6.32
N ARG A 388 -17.80 -19.26 5.57
CA ARG A 388 -19.06 -20.00 5.36
C ARG A 388 -19.25 -20.35 3.89
N ARG A 389 -19.92 -21.48 3.63
CA ARG A 389 -20.26 -21.94 2.26
C ARG A 389 -21.32 -21.08 1.58
N SER A 390 -22.26 -20.52 2.35
CA SER A 390 -23.26 -19.57 1.86
C SER A 390 -22.58 -18.27 1.42
N LYS A 391 -22.98 -17.70 0.28
CA LYS A 391 -22.63 -16.32 -0.08
C LYS A 391 -23.25 -15.33 0.93
N GLY A 392 -22.69 -14.14 1.02
CA GLY A 392 -23.11 -13.12 1.97
C GLY A 392 -22.35 -13.17 3.30
N VAL A 393 -22.58 -12.17 4.14
CA VAL A 393 -21.74 -11.90 5.31
C VAL A 393 -22.62 -11.49 6.47
N ALA A 394 -22.45 -12.14 7.62
CA ALA A 394 -23.14 -11.79 8.86
C ALA A 394 -22.16 -11.19 9.88
N LEU A 395 -22.51 -10.03 10.43
CA LEU A 395 -22.02 -9.55 11.72
C LEU A 395 -22.93 -10.11 12.82
N VAL A 396 -22.36 -10.85 13.75
CA VAL A 396 -23.05 -11.45 14.91
C VAL A 396 -22.79 -10.59 16.13
N ARG A 397 -23.86 -10.17 16.81
CA ARG A 397 -23.79 -9.45 18.10
C ARG A 397 -23.76 -10.43 19.28
N PRO A 398 -23.40 -9.98 20.50
CA PRO A 398 -23.38 -10.82 21.70
C PRO A 398 -24.73 -11.47 22.06
N ASP A 399 -25.84 -10.84 21.66
CA ASP A 399 -27.21 -11.36 21.81
C ASP A 399 -27.56 -12.48 20.79
N GLY A 400 -26.60 -12.86 19.94
CA GLY A 400 -26.79 -13.85 18.87
C GLY A 400 -27.43 -13.30 17.59
N THR A 401 -27.86 -12.03 17.56
CA THR A 401 -28.47 -11.44 16.36
C THR A 401 -27.44 -11.32 15.24
N ALA A 402 -27.83 -11.76 14.04
CA ALA A 402 -26.99 -11.76 12.85
C ALA A 402 -27.54 -10.76 11.83
N THR A 403 -26.82 -9.67 11.57
CA THR A 403 -27.19 -8.67 10.55
C THR A 403 -26.25 -8.74 9.35
N PRO A 404 -26.75 -8.50 8.11
CA PRO A 404 -25.88 -8.40 6.94
C PRO A 404 -24.79 -7.34 7.12
N LEU A 405 -23.54 -7.69 6.76
CA LEU A 405 -22.41 -6.77 6.77
C LEU A 405 -21.95 -6.48 5.34
N GLY A 406 -22.52 -5.43 4.75
CA GLY A 406 -22.06 -4.88 3.47
C GLY A 406 -20.72 -4.13 3.59
N PRO A 407 -20.06 -3.83 2.46
CA PRO A 407 -18.93 -2.91 2.46
C PRO A 407 -19.41 -1.50 2.85
N GLY A 408 -18.72 -0.87 3.80
CA GLY A 408 -18.97 0.52 4.21
C GLY A 408 -17.68 1.29 4.49
N GLY A 409 -16.55 0.74 4.06
CA GLY A 409 -15.24 1.39 4.10
C GLY A 409 -15.09 2.51 3.06
N TYR A 410 -13.86 2.97 2.86
CA TYR A 410 -13.57 4.00 1.86
C TYR A 410 -13.75 3.47 0.42
N ASP A 411 -14.31 4.30 -0.45
CA ASP A 411 -14.35 4.11 -1.91
C ASP A 411 -14.16 5.49 -2.58
N HIS A 412 -13.43 5.50 -3.70
CA HIS A 412 -13.08 6.70 -4.45
C HIS A 412 -14.24 7.26 -5.29
N PHE A 413 -15.24 6.44 -5.64
CA PHE A 413 -16.29 6.81 -6.58
C PHE A 413 -17.67 7.07 -5.94
N SER A 414 -17.77 6.96 -4.61
CA SER A 414 -19.01 7.15 -3.84
C SER A 414 -19.04 8.44 -2.99
N LYS A 415 -18.15 9.40 -3.25
CA LYS A 415 -18.03 10.69 -2.53
C LYS A 415 -18.07 11.89 -3.45
#